data_AF-A0A7J4EVW7-F1
#
_entry.id   AF-A0A7J4EVW7-F1
#
_cell.length_a   1.000
_cell.length_b   1.000
_cell.length_c   1.000
_cell.angle_alpha   90.00
_cell.angle_beta   90.00
_cell.angle_gamma   90.00
#
_symmetry.space_group_name_H-M   'P 1'
#
loop_
_entity.id
_entity.type
_entity.pdbx_description
1 polymer ?
#
loop_
_entity_poly.entity_id
_entity_poly.type
_entity_poly.pdbx_seq_one_letter_code
_entity_poly.pdbx_strand_id
1 'polypeptide(L)'
;MPEHILSGIKAIVAMKLRRKGKLQREIAEYLNTNRTEISHYLQGRHPSKKVLRMSQEILKLPPQYAVRIINTLTEDREITSRIIKVLYNPKIEVREDRCILCGACLECPYNAIEMDTRGTVVVDNSRCRLCG
;
A
#
# COMPACT_ATOMS: atom_id res chain seq x y z
N MET A 1 -1.50 -12.62 -15.46
CA MET A 1 -0.12 -12.32 -15.02
C MET A 1 -0.06 -11.23 -13.94
N PRO A 2 -0.74 -10.07 -14.07
CA PRO A 2 -0.79 -9.04 -13.01
C PRO A 2 -1.34 -9.58 -11.67
N GLU A 3 -2.44 -10.33 -11.73
CA GLU A 3 -3.06 -11.03 -10.58
C GLU A 3 -2.05 -11.85 -9.76
N HIS A 4 -1.14 -12.57 -10.41
CA HIS A 4 -0.16 -13.39 -9.71
C HIS A 4 0.86 -12.55 -8.94
N ILE A 5 1.29 -11.41 -9.51
CA ILE A 5 2.18 -10.48 -8.80
C ILE A 5 1.46 -9.91 -7.59
N LEU A 6 0.17 -9.54 -7.74
CA LEU A 6 -0.65 -9.10 -6.62
C LEU A 6 -0.76 -10.19 -5.54
N SER A 7 -1.01 -11.45 -5.90
CA SER A 7 -0.99 -12.57 -4.95
C SER A 7 0.36 -12.71 -4.24
N GLY A 8 1.47 -12.45 -4.94
CA GLY A 8 2.82 -12.42 -4.35
C GLY A 8 2.99 -11.33 -3.30
N ILE A 9 2.53 -10.12 -3.60
CA ILE A 9 2.54 -9.00 -2.65
C ILE A 9 1.60 -9.30 -1.47
N LYS A 10 0.37 -9.75 -1.72
CA LYS A 10 -0.60 -10.15 -0.68
C LYS A 10 -0.03 -11.24 0.22
N ALA A 11 0.68 -12.23 -0.33
CA ALA A 11 1.33 -13.28 0.46
C ALA A 11 2.41 -12.72 1.39
N ILE A 12 3.27 -11.81 0.90
CA ILE A 12 4.29 -11.13 1.72
C ILE A 12 3.64 -10.34 2.86
N VAL A 13 2.57 -9.59 2.55
CA VAL A 13 1.82 -8.81 3.55
C VAL A 13 1.13 -9.72 4.56
N ALA A 14 0.50 -10.81 4.11
CA ALA A 14 -0.14 -11.80 4.96
C ALA A 14 0.85 -12.44 5.94
N MET A 15 2.04 -12.81 5.47
CA MET A 15 3.12 -13.31 6.32
C MET A 15 3.55 -12.28 7.37
N LYS A 16 3.67 -10.99 6.99
CA LYS A 16 4.03 -9.92 7.92
C LYS A 16 2.94 -9.67 8.98
N LEU A 17 1.67 -9.67 8.59
CA LEU A 17 0.53 -9.56 9.50
C LEU A 17 0.43 -10.75 10.46
N ARG A 18 0.67 -11.97 9.95
CA ARG A 18 0.70 -13.18 10.78
C ARG A 18 1.78 -13.11 11.84
N ARG A 19 2.98 -12.61 11.51
CA ARG A 19 4.06 -12.37 12.48
C ARG A 19 3.69 -11.32 13.53
N LYS A 20 2.81 -10.36 13.21
CA LYS A 20 2.22 -9.40 14.17
C LYS A 20 1.08 -9.99 15.01
N GLY A 21 0.85 -11.31 14.95
CA GLY A 21 -0.14 -12.01 15.77
C GLY A 21 -1.55 -12.07 15.17
N LYS A 22 -1.77 -11.56 13.95
CA LYS A 22 -3.10 -11.57 13.31
C LYS A 22 -3.57 -12.99 12.97
N LEU A 23 -4.87 -13.23 13.16
CA LEU A 23 -5.54 -14.47 12.78
C LEU A 23 -5.78 -14.50 11.26
N GLN A 24 -5.88 -15.70 10.68
CA GLN A 24 -6.13 -15.86 9.24
C GLN A 24 -7.40 -15.14 8.78
N ARG A 25 -8.46 -15.14 9.60
CA ARG A 25 -9.71 -14.42 9.31
C ARG A 25 -9.50 -12.91 9.19
N GLU A 26 -8.74 -12.32 10.12
CA GLU A 26 -8.46 -10.89 10.13
C GLU A 26 -7.60 -10.49 8.92
N ILE A 27 -6.64 -11.35 8.55
CA ILE A 27 -5.79 -11.11 7.38
C ILE A 27 -6.61 -11.16 6.08
N ALA A 28 -7.55 -12.12 5.98
CA ALA A 28 -8.42 -12.29 4.83
C ALA A 28 -9.31 -11.06 4.63
N GLU A 29 -9.97 -10.60 5.70
CA GLU A 29 -10.77 -9.37 5.71
C GLU A 29 -9.91 -8.14 5.36
N TYR A 30 -8.72 -8.03 5.94
CA TYR A 30 -7.83 -6.89 5.72
C TYR A 30 -7.38 -6.75 4.26
N LEU A 31 -7.05 -7.88 3.61
CA LEU A 31 -6.55 -7.94 2.24
C LEU A 31 -7.65 -8.16 1.18
N ASN A 32 -8.92 -8.15 1.59
CA ASN A 32 -10.08 -8.43 0.74
C ASN A 32 -9.87 -9.70 -0.09
N THR A 33 -9.66 -10.81 0.60
CA THR A 33 -9.42 -12.15 0.03
C THR A 33 -10.08 -13.19 0.93
N ASN A 34 -10.09 -14.45 0.50
CA ASN A 34 -10.69 -15.55 1.27
C ASN A 34 -9.67 -16.26 2.17
N ARG A 35 -10.18 -16.97 3.18
CA ARG A 35 -9.34 -17.71 4.15
C ARG A 35 -8.49 -18.81 3.51
N THR A 36 -8.95 -19.40 2.40
CA THR A 36 -8.24 -20.46 1.68
C THR A 36 -6.96 -19.92 1.04
N GLU A 37 -7.03 -18.75 0.38
CA GLU A 37 -5.86 -18.06 -0.16
C GLU A 37 -4.85 -17.71 0.93
N ILE A 38 -5.30 -17.16 2.06
CA ILE A 38 -4.41 -16.87 3.19
C ILE A 38 -3.74 -18.14 3.72
N SER A 39 -4.47 -19.24 3.83
CA SER A 39 -3.90 -20.53 4.22
C SER A 39 -2.81 -20.98 3.23
N HIS A 40 -3.05 -20.85 1.92
CA HIS A 40 -2.07 -21.16 0.88
C HIS A 40 -0.83 -20.28 0.96
N TYR A 41 -1.00 -18.97 1.21
CA TYR A 41 0.09 -18.03 1.39
C TYR A 41 0.98 -18.40 2.58
N LEU A 42 0.35 -18.66 3.73
CA LEU A 42 1.07 -18.95 4.98
C LEU A 42 1.77 -20.31 4.98
N GLN A 43 1.23 -21.29 4.23
CA GLN A 43 1.85 -22.60 4.07
C GLN A 43 2.88 -22.64 2.92
N GLY A 44 3.07 -21.54 2.18
CA GLY A 44 4.00 -21.48 1.06
C GLY A 44 3.59 -22.31 -0.16
N ARG A 45 2.30 -22.70 -0.26
CA ARG A 45 1.76 -23.46 -1.40
C ARG A 45 1.60 -22.57 -2.64
N HIS A 46 1.24 -21.31 -2.41
CA HIS A 46 1.10 -20.29 -3.45
C HIS A 46 1.52 -18.94 -2.84
N PRO A 47 2.12 -18.03 -3.62
CA PRO A 47 2.51 -18.15 -5.02
C PRO A 47 3.86 -18.81 -5.24
N SER A 48 4.22 -19.03 -6.51
CA SER A 48 5.49 -19.65 -6.88
C SER A 48 6.69 -18.81 -6.42
N LYS A 49 7.84 -19.47 -6.21
CA LYS A 49 9.10 -18.80 -5.82
C LYS A 49 9.48 -17.65 -6.75
N LYS A 50 9.25 -17.79 -8.07
CA LYS A 50 9.55 -16.76 -9.07
C LYS A 50 8.66 -15.53 -8.88
N VAL A 51 7.38 -15.72 -8.58
CA VAL A 51 6.43 -14.63 -8.32
C VAL A 51 6.75 -13.92 -7.00
N LEU A 52 7.09 -14.67 -5.95
CA LEU A 52 7.54 -14.10 -4.68
C LEU A 52 8.80 -13.26 -4.86
N ARG A 53 9.79 -13.76 -5.61
CA ARG A 53 11.01 -13.00 -5.93
C ARG A 53 10.69 -11.70 -6.67
N MET A 54 9.87 -11.76 -7.73
CA MET A 54 9.44 -10.56 -8.46
C MET A 54 8.76 -9.55 -7.53
N SER A 55 7.86 -10.03 -6.67
CA SER A 55 7.16 -9.19 -5.70
C SER A 55 8.14 -8.52 -4.74
N GLN A 56 9.14 -9.25 -4.25
CA GLN A 56 10.18 -8.67 -3.39
C GLN A 56 11.00 -7.59 -4.10
N GLU A 57 11.34 -7.75 -5.39
CA GLU A 57 12.05 -6.70 -6.13
C GLU A 57 11.19 -5.43 -6.28
N ILE A 58 9.88 -5.55 -6.53
CA ILE A 58 8.97 -4.41 -6.52
C ILE A 58 8.99 -3.69 -5.17
N LEU A 59 9.02 -4.45 -4.07
CA LEU A 59 9.02 -3.90 -2.71
C LEU A 59 10.37 -3.29 -2.28
N LYS A 60 11.44 -3.51 -3.05
CA LYS A 60 12.75 -2.85 -2.84
C LYS A 60 12.85 -1.50 -3.54
N LEU A 61 11.93 -1.21 -4.47
CA LEU A 61 11.88 0.10 -5.13
C LEU A 61 11.56 1.20 -4.11
N PRO A 62 11.93 2.46 -4.40
CA PRO A 62 11.47 3.59 -3.62
C PRO A 62 9.93 3.56 -3.47
N PRO A 63 9.38 3.84 -2.26
CA PRO A 63 7.98 3.62 -1.96
C PRO A 63 7.00 4.22 -2.97
N GLN A 64 7.32 5.40 -3.53
CA GLN A 64 6.48 6.06 -4.54
C GLN A 64 6.25 5.21 -5.79
N TYR A 65 7.23 4.40 -6.21
CA TYR A 65 7.06 3.49 -7.35
C TYR A 65 6.28 2.24 -6.97
N ALA A 66 6.56 1.67 -5.80
CA ALA A 66 5.84 0.52 -5.29
C ALA A 66 4.34 0.83 -5.11
N VAL A 67 3.99 2.01 -4.57
CA VAL A 67 2.60 2.46 -4.41
C VAL A 67 1.89 2.51 -5.76
N ARG A 68 2.50 3.13 -6.78
CA ARG A 68 1.90 3.23 -8.12
C ARG A 68 1.67 1.85 -8.73
N ILE A 69 2.67 0.97 -8.67
CA ILE A 69 2.56 -0.40 -9.19
C ILE A 69 1.45 -1.16 -8.47
N ILE A 70 1.43 -1.13 -7.13
CA ILE A 70 0.41 -1.82 -6.33
C ILE A 70 -0.98 -1.27 -6.65
N ASN A 71 -1.13 0.05 -6.75
CA ASN A 71 -2.39 0.68 -7.10
C ASN A 71 -2.91 0.19 -8.46
N THR A 72 -2.04 0.13 -9.49
CA THR A 72 -2.38 -0.43 -10.80
C THR A 72 -2.72 -1.92 -10.73
N LEU A 73 -2.04 -2.70 -9.89
CA LEU A 73 -2.33 -4.14 -9.74
C LEU A 73 -3.66 -4.41 -9.03
N THR A 74 -4.03 -3.57 -8.06
CA THR A 74 -5.25 -3.75 -7.26
C THR A 74 -6.49 -3.12 -7.85
N GLU A 75 -6.33 -1.99 -8.56
CA GLU A 75 -7.41 -1.07 -8.94
C GLU A 75 -8.30 -0.62 -7.75
N ASP A 76 -7.78 -0.76 -6.53
CA ASP A 76 -8.47 -0.44 -5.28
C ASP A 76 -7.51 0.34 -4.35
N ARG A 77 -7.80 1.64 -4.21
CA ARG A 77 -7.00 2.57 -3.41
C ARG A 77 -6.99 2.24 -1.93
N GLU A 78 -8.07 1.65 -1.41
CA GLU A 78 -8.18 1.28 0.00
C GLU A 78 -7.34 0.02 0.29
N ILE A 79 -7.36 -0.97 -0.60
CA ILE A 79 -6.48 -2.14 -0.50
C ILE A 79 -5.01 -1.75 -0.65
N THR A 80 -4.71 -0.86 -1.60
CA THR A 80 -3.37 -0.28 -1.74
C THR A 80 -2.93 0.39 -0.44
N SER A 81 -3.76 1.25 0.15
CA SER A 81 -3.48 1.90 1.44
C SER A 81 -3.08 0.90 2.52
N ARG A 82 -3.88 -0.15 2.68
CA ARG A 82 -3.68 -1.22 3.67
C ARG A 82 -2.36 -1.96 3.45
N ILE A 83 -2.06 -2.34 2.21
CA ILE A 83 -0.81 -2.98 1.83
C ILE A 83 0.38 -2.08 2.16
N ILE A 84 0.35 -0.82 1.73
CA ILE A 84 1.44 0.15 1.92
C ILE A 84 1.68 0.46 3.40
N LYS A 85 0.63 0.61 4.20
CA LYS A 85 0.73 0.82 5.67
C LYS A 85 1.48 -0.34 6.35
N VAL A 86 1.19 -1.58 5.96
CA VAL A 86 1.87 -2.75 6.53
C VAL A 86 3.31 -2.83 6.07
N LEU A 87 3.58 -2.49 4.82
CA LEU A 87 4.91 -2.63 4.22
C LEU A 87 5.87 -1.56 4.70
N TYR A 88 5.49 -0.29 4.58
CA TYR A 88 6.40 0.85 4.73
C TYR A 88 6.10 1.74 5.94
N ASN A 89 4.86 1.74 6.45
CA ASN A 89 4.39 2.67 7.47
C ASN A 89 4.88 4.14 7.26
N PRO A 90 4.73 4.70 6.04
CA PRO A 90 5.36 5.96 5.69
C PRO A 90 4.57 7.15 6.24
N LYS A 91 5.24 8.30 6.35
CA LYS A 91 4.64 9.61 6.54
C LYS A 91 4.79 10.41 5.25
N ILE A 92 3.79 11.23 4.92
CA ILE A 92 3.88 12.18 3.81
C ILE A 92 4.27 13.54 4.37
N GLU A 93 5.24 14.17 3.71
CA GLU A 93 5.72 15.51 4.01
C GLU A 93 5.75 16.33 2.73
N VAL A 94 5.45 17.61 2.86
CA VAL A 94 5.55 18.57 1.76
C VAL A 94 6.94 19.19 1.77
N ARG A 95 7.58 19.18 0.61
CA ARG A 95 8.85 19.87 0.39
C ARG A 95 8.57 21.31 -0.04
N GLU A 96 8.42 22.19 0.95
CA GLU A 96 8.11 23.61 0.75
C GLU A 96 9.12 24.31 -0.18
N ASP A 97 10.40 23.94 -0.08
CA ASP A 97 11.50 24.44 -0.91
C ASP A 97 11.31 24.16 -2.42
N ARG A 98 10.49 23.16 -2.77
CA ARG A 98 10.21 22.77 -4.16
C ARG A 98 8.76 22.98 -4.57
N CYS A 99 7.94 23.52 -3.67
CA CYS A 99 6.53 23.77 -3.96
C CYS A 99 6.42 24.96 -4.90
N ILE A 100 5.78 24.77 -6.05
CA ILE A 100 5.50 25.84 -7.02
C ILE A 100 4.05 26.35 -6.94
N LEU A 101 3.32 25.98 -5.88
CA LEU A 101 1.93 26.38 -5.62
C LEU A 101 0.96 26.07 -6.79
N CYS A 102 1.18 24.96 -7.51
CA CYS A 102 0.30 24.58 -8.63
C CYS A 102 -1.09 24.07 -8.20
N GLY A 103 -1.28 23.77 -6.91
CA GLY A 103 -2.58 23.31 -6.38
C GLY A 103 -2.95 21.85 -6.69
N ALA A 104 -2.20 21.12 -7.52
CA ALA A 104 -2.57 19.75 -7.93
C ALA A 104 -2.77 18.76 -6.75
N CYS A 105 -2.02 18.94 -5.66
CA CYS A 105 -2.16 18.09 -4.47
C CYS A 105 -3.45 18.35 -3.68
N LEU A 106 -4.11 19.49 -3.88
CA LEU A 106 -5.37 19.85 -3.22
C LEU A 106 -6.58 19.09 -3.80
N GLU A 107 -6.43 18.45 -4.96
CA GLU A 107 -7.43 17.54 -5.55
C GLU A 107 -7.49 16.17 -4.85
N CYS A 108 -6.91 16.05 -3.65
CA CYS A 108 -6.89 14.81 -2.89
C CYS A 108 -8.34 14.35 -2.61
N PRO A 109 -8.77 13.17 -3.10
CA PRO A 109 -10.16 12.71 -2.98
C PRO A 109 -10.56 12.35 -1.54
N TYR A 110 -9.59 12.30 -0.62
CA TYR A 110 -9.80 12.02 0.79
C TYR A 110 -9.69 13.27 1.66
N ASN A 111 -9.57 14.46 1.06
CA ASN A 111 -9.38 15.73 1.76
C ASN A 111 -8.29 15.63 2.84
N ALA A 112 -7.19 14.96 2.50
CA ALA A 112 -6.04 14.75 3.39
C ALA A 112 -4.96 15.83 3.20
N ILE A 113 -5.13 16.71 2.23
CA ILE A 113 -4.17 17.78 1.90
C ILE A 113 -4.97 19.07 1.81
N GLU A 114 -4.52 20.09 2.53
CA GLU A 114 -5.16 21.40 2.57
C GLU A 114 -4.11 22.51 2.60
N MET A 115 -4.55 23.74 2.37
CA MET A 115 -3.72 24.93 2.53
C MET A 115 -4.08 25.60 3.85
N ASP A 116 -3.08 25.84 4.71
CA ASP A 116 -3.28 26.55 5.97
C ASP A 116 -3.47 28.06 5.75
N THR A 117 -3.78 28.78 6.84
CA THR A 117 -4.00 30.23 6.80
C THR A 117 -2.76 31.05 6.42
N ARG A 118 -1.57 30.42 6.40
CA ARG A 118 -0.30 31.03 5.99
C ARG A 118 0.06 30.71 4.54
N GLY A 119 -0.84 30.04 3.80
CA GLY A 119 -0.60 29.65 2.41
C GLY A 119 0.31 28.42 2.25
N THR A 120 0.53 27.67 3.34
CA THR A 120 1.39 26.48 3.32
C THR A 120 0.55 25.23 3.12
N VAL A 121 1.02 24.31 2.28
CA VAL A 121 0.33 23.03 2.08
C VAL A 121 0.65 22.10 3.24
N VAL A 122 -0.40 21.59 3.90
CA VAL A 122 -0.31 20.68 5.04
C VAL A 122 -0.97 19.35 4.70
N VAL A 123 -0.40 18.25 5.21
CA VAL A 123 -0.93 16.89 5.01
C VAL A 123 -1.44 16.32 6.33
N ASP A 124 -2.74 16.06 6.39
CA ASP A 124 -3.36 15.29 7.46
C ASP A 124 -3.06 13.79 7.26
N ASN A 125 -2.03 13.32 7.95
CA ASN A 125 -1.61 11.93 7.92
C ASN A 125 -2.65 10.96 8.50
N SER A 126 -3.66 11.44 9.26
CA SER A 126 -4.77 10.61 9.75
C SER A 126 -5.79 10.30 8.66
N ARG A 127 -6.00 11.24 7.72
CA ARG A 127 -6.88 11.09 6.56
C ARG A 127 -6.16 10.50 5.34
N CYS A 128 -4.83 10.66 5.27
CA CYS A 128 -4.04 10.20 4.14
C CYS A 128 -4.16 8.69 3.92
N ARG A 129 -4.52 8.30 2.70
CA ARG A 129 -4.64 6.91 2.28
C ARG A 129 -3.40 6.36 1.57
N LEU A 130 -2.33 7.15 1.38
CA LEU A 130 -1.09 6.69 0.74
C LEU A 130 -1.36 5.98 -0.61
N CYS A 131 -2.33 6.49 -1.37
CA CYS A 131 -2.85 5.83 -2.57
C CYS A 131 -2.06 6.12 -3.86
N GLY A 132 -0.99 6.92 -3.76
CA GLY A 132 -0.16 7.38 -4.88
C GLY A 132 -0.53 8.78 -5.31
#